data_AF-A0A344L9S0-F1
#
_entry.id   AF-A0A344L9S0-F1
#
_cell.length_a   1.000
_cell.length_b   1.000
_cell.length_c   1.000
_cell.angle_alpha   90.00
_cell.angle_beta   90.00
_cell.angle_gamma   90.00
#
_symmetry.space_group_name_H-M   'P 1'
#
loop_
_entity.id
_entity.type
_entity.pdbx_description
1 polymer ?
#
loop_
_entity_poly.entity_id
_entity_poly.type
_entity_poly.pdbx_seq_one_letter_code
_entity_poly.pdbx_strand_id
1 'polypeptide(L)'
;MIARILDAAKGSRAVPEINLLVEPFAGGASASLRLVGQGIVDRVLLADVDPLVTAFWQAAAADTDALIDRMHDEWTRYVKPGGATAVERWDYWRSWAPAWNAKPSTVRLGLATQCLFLNRTTFSGILHGKAGPIGGRKQESPYGIGCRWNPEAIEERLRYVGHLYDTGRLVDVWHKDWKQTLDDVPEYYPQLIPSRVVAYLDPPYIEKASHLYRTSFDPRGGYGGDRAGKAGSDDHMLHMQLAAYLRTKAQFRWLLSYDNNPLLTESTWLYAHARMTPSRVDRDTLGAHSWTLTKRLVKMRYTASGKTGKRDADELLITTLPPSTVPVDHQLRELP
;
A
#
# COMPACT_ATOMS: atom_id res chain seq x y z
N MET A 1 13.68 -3.47 -5.88
CA MET A 1 13.56 -4.91 -6.10
C MET A 1 12.36 -5.24 -6.99
N ILE A 2 11.13 -4.89 -6.60
CA ILE A 2 9.90 -5.13 -7.37
C ILE A 2 10.05 -4.71 -8.86
N ALA A 3 10.61 -3.52 -9.09
CA ALA A 3 11.00 -3.04 -10.43
C ALA A 3 11.81 -4.06 -11.25
N ARG A 4 12.86 -4.65 -10.67
CA ARG A 4 13.70 -5.67 -11.35
C ARG A 4 12.90 -6.92 -11.69
N ILE A 5 11.99 -7.35 -10.81
CA ILE A 5 11.19 -8.56 -10.99
C ILE A 5 10.17 -8.37 -12.11
N LEU A 6 9.44 -7.25 -12.10
CA LEU A 6 8.46 -6.92 -13.13
C LEU A 6 9.12 -6.65 -14.47
N ASP A 7 10.29 -6.00 -14.48
CA ASP A 7 11.06 -5.77 -15.70
C ASP A 7 11.55 -7.09 -16.31
N ALA A 8 12.08 -8.00 -15.49
CA ALA A 8 12.48 -9.33 -15.96
C ALA A 8 11.30 -10.17 -16.47
N ALA A 9 10.11 -10.03 -15.88
CA ALA A 9 8.91 -10.74 -16.31
C ALA A 9 8.51 -10.43 -17.75
N LYS A 10 8.78 -9.20 -18.23
CA LYS A 10 8.57 -8.78 -19.64
C LYS A 10 9.36 -9.60 -20.66
N GLY A 11 10.40 -10.32 -20.22
CA GLY A 11 11.14 -11.25 -21.07
C GLY A 11 10.39 -12.56 -21.39
N SER A 12 9.23 -12.81 -20.76
CA SER A 12 8.42 -14.00 -21.02
C SER A 12 7.29 -13.71 -22.00
N ARG A 13 7.03 -14.64 -22.92
CA ARG A 13 5.82 -14.60 -23.77
C ARG A 13 4.51 -14.60 -22.97
N ALA A 14 4.53 -15.06 -21.72
CA ALA A 14 3.34 -15.09 -20.87
C ALA A 14 3.02 -13.75 -20.21
N VAL A 15 3.96 -12.81 -20.17
CA VAL A 15 3.81 -11.45 -19.64
C VAL A 15 4.63 -10.52 -20.54
N PRO A 16 4.24 -10.29 -21.80
CA PRO A 16 5.06 -9.52 -22.75
C PRO A 16 5.17 -8.04 -22.38
N GLU A 17 4.15 -7.50 -21.71
CA GLU A 17 4.04 -6.13 -21.23
C GLU A 17 3.12 -6.08 -20.00
N ILE A 18 3.21 -5.01 -19.22
CA ILE A 18 2.36 -4.78 -18.05
C ILE A 18 1.65 -3.44 -18.25
N ASN A 19 0.43 -3.49 -18.79
CA ASN A 19 -0.32 -2.27 -19.07
C ASN A 19 -0.96 -1.69 -17.80
N LEU A 20 -1.35 -2.53 -16.85
CA LEU A 20 -1.96 -2.09 -15.59
C LEU A 20 -1.34 -2.82 -14.39
N LEU A 21 -0.76 -2.05 -13.48
CA LEU A 21 -0.41 -2.53 -12.14
C LEU A 21 -1.51 -2.14 -11.16
N VAL A 22 -2.02 -3.11 -10.40
CA VAL A 22 -3.03 -2.90 -9.36
C VAL A 22 -2.38 -3.04 -7.99
N GLU A 23 -2.46 -2.02 -7.14
CA GLU A 23 -1.94 -2.05 -5.78
C GLU A 23 -3.11 -1.92 -4.78
N PRO A 24 -3.72 -3.05 -4.34
CA PRO A 24 -4.89 -3.05 -3.46
C PRO A 24 -4.59 -2.72 -1.99
N PHE A 25 -3.32 -2.54 -1.66
CA PHE A 25 -2.83 -2.10 -0.35
C PHE A 25 -1.93 -0.89 -0.55
N ALA A 26 -2.45 0.15 -1.22
CA ALA A 26 -1.64 1.24 -1.73
C ALA A 26 -0.78 1.88 -0.63
N GLY A 27 -1.34 2.19 0.54
CA GLY A 27 -0.62 2.86 1.62
C GLY A 27 0.13 4.09 1.11
N GLY A 28 1.47 4.02 1.06
CA GLY A 28 2.32 5.07 0.52
C GLY A 28 2.58 5.03 -1.00
N ALA A 29 2.08 4.02 -1.72
CA ALA A 29 2.15 3.79 -3.17
C ALA A 29 3.56 3.92 -3.80
N SER A 30 4.61 3.80 -2.97
CA SER A 30 5.98 4.09 -3.39
C SER A 30 6.48 3.13 -4.46
N ALA A 31 6.01 1.87 -4.44
CA ALA A 31 6.30 0.88 -5.46
C ALA A 31 5.63 1.24 -6.78
N SER A 32 4.31 1.46 -6.79
CA SER A 32 3.55 1.80 -8.00
C SER A 32 4.04 3.09 -8.65
N LEU A 33 4.21 4.17 -7.89
CA LEU A 33 4.67 5.45 -8.43
C LEU A 33 6.07 5.35 -9.06
N ARG A 34 6.95 4.55 -8.46
CA ARG A 34 8.27 4.28 -9.05
C ARG A 34 8.16 3.45 -10.33
N LEU A 35 7.35 2.41 -10.34
CA LEU A 35 7.19 1.51 -11.49
C LEU A 35 6.63 2.24 -12.70
N VAL A 36 5.60 3.05 -12.51
CA VAL A 36 5.04 3.88 -13.59
C VAL A 36 6.02 4.98 -13.98
N GLY A 37 6.69 5.64 -13.03
CA GLY A 37 7.68 6.66 -13.34
C GLY A 37 8.87 6.16 -14.16
N GLN A 38 9.27 4.90 -13.95
CA GLN A 38 10.35 4.26 -14.71
C GLN A 38 9.89 3.66 -16.05
N GLY A 39 8.59 3.72 -16.38
CA GLY A 39 8.03 3.10 -17.59
C GLY A 39 8.10 1.57 -17.57
N ILE A 40 8.23 0.96 -16.38
CA ILE A 40 8.21 -0.51 -16.23
C ILE A 40 6.79 -1.03 -16.42
N VAL A 41 5.81 -0.26 -15.96
CA VAL A 41 4.37 -0.46 -16.19
C VAL A 41 3.80 0.81 -16.83
N ASP A 42 2.78 0.66 -17.67
CA ASP A 42 2.22 1.81 -18.38
C ASP A 42 1.33 2.64 -17.47
N ARG A 43 0.48 1.95 -16.71
CA ARG A 43 -0.56 2.53 -15.86
C ARG A 43 -0.63 1.85 -14.49
N VAL A 44 -1.12 2.59 -13.50
CA VAL A 44 -1.34 2.12 -12.12
C VAL A 44 -2.77 2.39 -11.67
N LEU A 45 -3.35 1.44 -10.96
CA LEU A 45 -4.60 1.59 -10.20
C LEU A 45 -4.25 1.42 -8.72
N LEU A 46 -4.56 2.42 -7.91
CA LEU A 46 -4.36 2.37 -6.47
C LEU A 46 -5.68 2.03 -5.79
N ALA A 47 -5.65 1.19 -4.75
CA ALA A 47 -6.78 1.06 -3.84
C ALA A 47 -6.29 0.93 -2.40
N ASP A 48 -7.08 1.47 -1.48
CA ASP A 48 -6.87 1.28 -0.05
C ASP A 48 -8.23 1.27 0.65
N VAL A 49 -8.28 0.57 1.78
CA VAL A 49 -9.48 0.52 2.64
C VAL A 49 -9.49 1.67 3.64
N ASP A 50 -8.33 2.30 3.90
CA ASP A 50 -8.26 3.45 4.79
C ASP A 50 -8.81 4.70 4.08
N PRO A 51 -9.89 5.33 4.61
CA PRO A 51 -10.50 6.50 4.00
C PRO A 51 -9.58 7.72 3.97
N LEU A 52 -8.64 7.86 4.92
CA LEU A 52 -7.66 8.95 4.91
C LEU A 52 -6.65 8.78 3.78
N VAL A 53 -6.11 7.57 3.65
CA VAL A 53 -5.15 7.23 2.59
C VAL A 53 -5.80 7.37 1.23
N THR A 54 -7.02 6.85 1.08
CA THR A 54 -7.75 6.94 -0.18
C THR A 54 -8.07 8.39 -0.55
N ALA A 55 -8.63 9.17 0.37
CA ALA A 55 -8.93 10.57 0.12
C ALA A 55 -7.67 11.38 -0.22
N PHE A 56 -6.54 11.08 0.43
CA PHE A 56 -5.25 11.68 0.08
C PHE A 56 -4.86 11.41 -1.37
N TRP A 57 -4.86 10.15 -1.80
CA TRP A 57 -4.50 9.80 -3.18
C TRP A 57 -5.49 10.36 -4.20
N GLN A 58 -6.79 10.34 -3.91
CA GLN A 58 -7.80 10.94 -4.78
C GLN A 58 -7.62 12.46 -4.92
N ALA A 59 -7.36 13.18 -3.81
CA ALA A 59 -7.11 14.61 -3.88
C ALA A 59 -5.76 14.93 -4.54
N ALA A 60 -4.72 14.14 -4.29
CA ALA A 60 -3.43 14.31 -4.94
C ALA A 60 -3.51 14.10 -6.47
N ALA A 61 -4.38 13.21 -6.92
CA ALA A 61 -4.60 12.91 -8.34
C ALA A 61 -5.55 13.90 -9.03
N ALA A 62 -6.70 14.20 -8.43
CA ALA A 62 -7.80 14.91 -9.09
C ALA A 62 -8.09 16.33 -8.55
N ASP A 63 -7.63 16.66 -7.33
CA ASP A 63 -7.76 18.00 -6.73
C ASP A 63 -6.37 18.59 -6.40
N THR A 64 -5.37 18.31 -7.24
CA THR A 64 -3.94 18.49 -6.94
C THR A 64 -3.62 19.91 -6.46
N ASP A 65 -4.05 20.93 -7.21
CA ASP A 65 -3.76 22.32 -6.84
C ASP A 65 -4.45 22.73 -5.54
N ALA A 66 -5.70 22.30 -5.32
CA ALA A 66 -6.42 22.58 -4.07
C ALA A 66 -5.73 21.94 -2.85
N LEU A 67 -5.17 20.74 -3.01
CA LEU A 67 -4.39 20.08 -1.96
C LEU A 67 -3.04 20.78 -1.72
N ILE A 68 -2.37 21.25 -2.78
CA ILE A 68 -1.12 22.02 -2.69
C ILE A 68 -1.36 23.34 -1.94
N ASP A 69 -2.39 24.10 -2.33
CA ASP A 69 -2.76 25.35 -1.69
C ASP A 69 -3.04 25.14 -0.20
N ARG A 70 -3.83 24.10 0.11
CA ARG A 70 -4.14 23.75 1.49
C ARG A 70 -2.91 23.32 2.28
N MET A 71 -2.00 22.54 1.68
CA MET A 71 -0.74 22.13 2.30
C MET A 71 0.15 23.33 2.66
N HIS A 72 0.28 24.31 1.76
CA HIS A 72 1.02 25.55 2.01
C HIS A 72 0.38 26.42 3.09
N ASP A 73 -0.94 26.46 3.14
CA ASP A 73 -1.69 27.18 4.17
C ASP A 73 -1.47 26.56 5.57
N GLU A 74 -1.54 25.23 5.67
CA GLU A 74 -1.24 24.50 6.91
C GLU A 74 0.22 24.72 7.36
N TRP A 75 1.16 24.68 6.42
CA TRP A 75 2.56 24.96 6.68
C TRP A 75 2.76 26.36 7.25
N THR A 76 2.30 27.38 6.52
CA THR A 76 2.58 28.79 6.81
C THR A 76 1.95 29.22 8.12
N ARG A 77 0.71 28.80 8.39
CA ARG A 77 -0.05 29.26 9.56
C ARG A 77 0.24 28.47 10.83
N TYR A 78 0.54 27.18 10.72
CA TYR A 78 0.55 26.29 11.89
C TYR A 78 1.88 25.55 12.07
N VAL A 79 2.41 24.92 11.01
CA VAL A 79 3.59 24.04 11.17
C VAL A 79 4.89 24.83 11.24
N LYS A 80 5.07 25.86 10.40
CA LYS A 80 6.27 26.71 10.36
C LYS A 80 6.52 27.48 11.66
N PRO A 81 5.49 28.06 12.33
CA PRO A 81 5.68 28.65 13.67
C PRO A 81 6.15 27.63 14.73
N GLY A 82 5.82 26.34 14.54
CA GLY A 82 6.19 25.27 15.46
C GLY A 82 5.50 25.37 16.83
N GLY A 83 6.09 24.72 17.83
CA GLY A 83 5.68 24.83 19.23
C GLY A 83 4.21 24.49 19.49
N ALA A 84 3.57 25.25 20.38
CA ALA A 84 2.19 25.04 20.80
C ALA A 84 1.19 25.18 19.63
N THR A 85 1.37 26.15 18.74
CA THR A 85 0.50 26.38 17.57
C THR A 85 0.40 25.14 16.69
N ALA A 86 1.53 24.50 16.39
CA ALA A 86 1.56 23.30 15.59
C ALA A 86 0.94 22.08 16.30
N VAL A 87 1.13 21.97 17.62
CA VAL A 87 0.55 20.90 18.45
C VAL A 87 -0.97 21.05 18.57
N GLU A 88 -1.49 22.26 18.77
CA GLU A 88 -2.92 22.54 18.77
C GLU A 88 -3.55 22.21 17.41
N ARG A 89 -2.86 22.52 16.31
CA ARG A 89 -3.31 22.15 14.97
C ARG A 89 -3.30 20.63 14.76
N TRP A 90 -2.32 19.93 15.35
CA TRP A 90 -2.30 18.48 15.36
C TRP A 90 -3.51 17.90 16.11
N ASP A 91 -3.85 18.43 17.29
CA ASP A 91 -5.03 18.00 18.05
C ASP A 91 -6.33 18.26 17.26
N TYR A 92 -6.41 19.39 16.55
CA TYR A 92 -7.51 19.69 15.62
C TYR A 92 -7.63 18.60 14.55
N TRP A 93 -6.56 18.29 13.81
CA TRP A 93 -6.62 17.27 12.76
C TRP A 93 -6.82 15.86 13.31
N ARG A 94 -6.41 15.55 14.54
CA ARG A 94 -6.72 14.26 15.19
C ARG A 94 -8.19 14.08 15.50
N SER A 95 -8.90 15.17 15.79
CA SER A 95 -10.32 15.16 16.16
C SER A 95 -11.25 15.60 15.02
N TRP A 96 -10.69 16.06 13.90
CA TRP A 96 -11.45 16.59 12.78
C TRP A 96 -12.38 15.54 12.20
N ALA A 97 -13.63 15.95 11.97
CA ALA A 97 -14.64 15.19 11.24
C ALA A 97 -15.37 16.13 10.29
N PRO A 98 -15.82 15.64 9.12
CA PRO A 98 -16.62 16.45 8.20
C PRO A 98 -17.97 16.81 8.82
N ALA A 99 -18.48 18.00 8.49
CA ALA A 99 -19.86 18.36 8.80
C ALA A 99 -20.83 17.46 8.03
N TRP A 100 -21.97 17.13 8.64
CA TRP A 100 -22.99 16.23 8.07
C TRP A 100 -23.45 16.62 6.64
N ASN A 101 -23.53 17.92 6.36
CA ASN A 101 -23.98 18.47 5.08
C ASN A 101 -22.83 19.00 4.21
N ALA A 102 -21.57 18.64 4.51
CA ALA A 102 -20.43 19.06 3.72
C ALA A 102 -20.49 18.47 2.30
N LYS A 103 -20.08 19.27 1.30
CA LYS A 103 -19.97 18.80 -0.08
C LYS A 103 -18.93 17.69 -0.18
N PRO A 104 -19.11 16.67 -1.03
CA PRO A 104 -18.15 15.57 -1.17
C PRO A 104 -16.70 16.02 -1.44
N SER A 105 -16.50 17.05 -2.27
CA SER A 105 -15.18 17.62 -2.54
C SER A 105 -14.54 18.26 -1.31
N THR A 106 -15.33 18.95 -0.48
CA THR A 106 -14.86 19.51 0.80
C THR A 106 -14.48 18.41 1.79
N VAL A 107 -15.26 17.34 1.85
CA VAL A 107 -14.96 16.17 2.69
C VAL A 107 -13.65 15.53 2.25
N ARG A 108 -13.50 15.27 0.94
CA ARG A 108 -12.29 14.66 0.37
C ARG A 108 -11.04 15.51 0.63
N LEU A 109 -11.09 16.81 0.35
CA LEU A 109 -9.97 17.72 0.63
C LEU A 109 -9.62 17.77 2.12
N GLY A 110 -10.63 17.77 3.00
CA GLY A 110 -10.45 17.74 4.44
C GLY A 110 -9.75 16.45 4.92
N LEU A 111 -10.22 15.28 4.47
CA LEU A 111 -9.62 13.98 4.78
C LEU A 111 -8.19 13.87 4.20
N ALA A 112 -7.97 14.36 2.98
CA ALA A 112 -6.65 14.39 2.36
C ALA A 112 -5.66 15.26 3.15
N THR A 113 -6.13 16.44 3.58
CA THR A 113 -5.33 17.34 4.43
C THR A 113 -5.03 16.71 5.77
N GLN A 114 -6.02 16.06 6.40
CA GLN A 114 -5.86 15.33 7.65
C GLN A 114 -4.82 14.22 7.51
N CYS A 115 -4.90 13.41 6.45
CA CYS A 115 -3.93 12.36 6.15
C CYS A 115 -2.51 12.93 6.03
N LEU A 116 -2.32 13.91 5.13
CA LEU A 116 -1.01 14.53 4.90
C LEU A 116 -0.46 15.15 6.19
N PHE A 117 -1.29 15.91 6.89
CA PHE A 117 -0.88 16.62 8.09
C PHE A 117 -0.41 15.65 9.16
N LEU A 118 -1.26 14.68 9.52
CA LEU A 118 -0.95 13.70 10.56
C LEU A 118 0.25 12.83 10.15
N ASN A 119 0.36 12.43 8.89
CA ASN A 119 1.49 11.64 8.42
C ASN A 119 2.83 12.38 8.56
N ARG A 120 2.85 13.70 8.30
CA ARG A 120 4.07 14.50 8.39
C ARG A 120 4.41 14.92 9.82
N THR A 121 3.42 14.99 10.70
CA THR A 121 3.58 15.57 12.05
C THR A 121 3.45 14.56 13.19
N THR A 122 3.06 13.31 12.94
CA THR A 122 2.94 12.25 13.96
C THR A 122 4.18 11.36 13.99
N PHE A 123 4.57 10.88 15.17
CA PHE A 123 5.70 9.98 15.32
C PHE A 123 5.58 8.78 14.37
N SER A 124 6.64 8.51 13.60
CA SER A 124 6.68 7.51 12.53
C SER A 124 5.62 7.65 11.42
N GLY A 125 4.94 8.79 11.33
CA GLY A 125 3.89 9.05 10.35
C GLY A 125 2.63 8.20 10.54
N ILE A 126 2.45 7.65 11.74
CA ILE A 126 1.32 6.81 12.09
C ILE A 126 0.05 7.66 12.09
N LEU A 127 -0.96 7.27 11.30
CA LEU A 127 -2.23 7.99 11.20
C LEU A 127 -3.18 7.67 12.37
N HIS A 128 -3.02 6.48 12.96
CA HIS A 128 -4.02 5.86 13.82
C HIS A 128 -3.46 5.40 15.16
N GLY A 129 -4.33 5.22 16.14
CA GLY A 129 -3.94 4.78 17.48
C GLY A 129 -3.32 5.88 18.34
N LYS A 130 -2.36 5.52 19.20
CA LYS A 130 -1.88 6.34 20.33
C LYS A 130 -0.60 7.14 20.03
N ALA A 131 -0.10 7.11 18.80
CA ALA A 131 1.10 7.86 18.43
C ALA A 131 0.85 9.37 18.61
N GLY A 132 1.77 10.04 19.30
CA GLY A 132 1.73 11.49 19.52
C GLY A 132 2.46 12.29 18.45
N PRO A 133 2.40 13.63 18.51
CA PRO A 133 3.12 14.49 17.57
C PRO A 133 4.64 14.27 17.67
N ILE A 134 5.33 14.41 16.54
CA ILE A 134 6.79 14.41 16.45
C ILE A 134 7.31 15.51 17.38
N GLY A 135 8.34 15.16 18.15
CA GLY A 135 8.94 16.04 19.13
C GLY A 135 8.20 16.13 20.47
N GLY A 136 7.12 15.38 20.63
CA GLY A 136 6.33 15.31 21.86
C GLY A 136 5.47 16.55 22.07
N ARG A 137 4.48 16.47 22.97
CA ARG A 137 3.53 17.58 23.18
C ARG A 137 4.20 18.88 23.66
N LYS A 138 5.31 18.78 24.38
CA LYS A 138 6.10 19.93 24.85
C LYS A 138 7.03 20.53 23.78
N GLN A 139 7.25 19.81 22.66
CA GLN A 139 8.15 20.24 21.58
C GLN A 139 9.61 20.52 22.03
N GLU A 140 10.10 19.77 23.01
CA GLU A 140 11.46 19.90 23.58
C GLU A 140 12.52 19.03 22.85
N SER A 141 12.07 18.17 21.93
CA SER A 141 12.94 17.31 21.14
C SER A 141 13.78 18.10 20.12
N PRO A 142 15.02 17.67 19.80
CA PRO A 142 15.79 18.22 18.68
C PRO A 142 15.07 18.15 17.33
N TYR A 143 14.15 17.19 17.18
CA TYR A 143 13.27 17.07 16.04
C TYR A 143 11.88 17.60 16.40
N GLY A 144 11.59 18.83 16.01
CA GLY A 144 10.27 19.44 16.17
C GLY A 144 9.22 18.87 15.22
N ILE A 145 7.96 19.18 15.47
CA ILE A 145 6.80 18.64 14.74
C ILE A 145 6.84 18.87 13.21
N GLY A 146 7.42 19.99 12.78
CA GLY A 146 7.56 20.34 11.37
C GLY A 146 8.76 19.71 10.65
N CYS A 147 9.61 18.92 11.31
CA CYS A 147 10.89 18.48 10.73
C CYS A 147 10.76 17.58 9.48
N ARG A 148 9.57 17.05 9.18
CA ARG A 148 9.27 16.27 7.97
C ARG A 148 8.39 17.02 6.96
N TRP A 149 8.08 18.29 7.23
CA TRP A 149 7.27 19.12 6.36
C TRP A 149 8.18 19.96 5.47
N ASN A 150 8.60 19.39 4.35
CA ASN A 150 9.29 20.12 3.28
C ASN A 150 8.24 20.50 2.22
N PRO A 151 7.71 21.73 2.24
CA PRO A 151 6.58 22.09 1.39
C PRO A 151 6.93 22.04 -0.10
N GLU A 152 8.13 22.45 -0.49
CA GLU A 152 8.58 22.41 -1.90
C GLU A 152 8.64 20.97 -2.42
N ALA A 153 9.23 20.07 -1.62
CA ALA A 153 9.35 18.66 -2.01
C ALA A 153 8.02 17.90 -1.91
N ILE A 154 7.08 18.35 -1.08
CA ILE A 154 5.71 17.82 -1.05
C ILE A 154 4.97 18.27 -2.30
N GLU A 155 5.03 19.56 -2.64
CA GLU A 155 4.42 20.12 -3.84
C GLU A 155 4.90 19.41 -5.11
N GLU A 156 6.22 19.25 -5.28
CA GLU A 156 6.79 18.55 -6.43
C GLU A 156 6.18 17.14 -6.60
N ARG A 157 6.05 16.40 -5.49
CA ARG A 157 5.46 15.06 -5.50
C ARG A 157 3.96 15.08 -5.81
N LEU A 158 3.22 16.05 -5.28
CA LEU A 158 1.79 16.20 -5.57
C LEU A 158 1.57 16.53 -7.06
N ARG A 159 2.34 17.48 -7.61
CA ARG A 159 2.29 17.82 -9.04
C ARG A 159 2.63 16.62 -9.93
N TYR A 160 3.61 15.81 -9.52
CA TYR A 160 3.93 14.58 -10.25
C TYR A 160 2.76 13.58 -10.25
N VAL A 161 2.06 13.40 -9.13
CA VAL A 161 0.88 12.53 -9.05
C VAL A 161 -0.26 13.06 -9.90
N GLY A 162 -0.55 14.37 -9.84
CA GLY A 162 -1.54 15.01 -10.71
C GLY A 162 -1.21 14.82 -12.19
N HIS A 163 0.06 15.02 -12.59
CA HIS A 163 0.50 14.77 -13.96
C HIS A 163 0.30 13.32 -14.42
N LEU A 164 0.56 12.34 -13.54
CA LEU A 164 0.28 10.93 -13.86
C LEU A 164 -1.22 10.70 -14.08
N TYR A 165 -2.08 11.36 -13.32
CA TYR A 165 -3.53 11.27 -13.49
C TYR A 165 -4.00 11.92 -14.80
N ASP A 166 -3.55 13.15 -15.09
CA ASP A 166 -3.87 13.89 -16.31
C ASP A 166 -3.46 13.15 -17.59
N THR A 167 -2.33 12.42 -17.53
CA THR A 167 -1.83 11.61 -18.65
C THR A 167 -2.45 10.21 -18.72
N GLY A 168 -3.38 9.88 -17.82
CA GLY A 168 -4.04 8.56 -17.76
C GLY A 168 -3.12 7.43 -17.29
N ARG A 169 -1.98 7.76 -16.68
CA ARG A 169 -0.98 6.81 -16.16
C ARG A 169 -1.25 6.39 -14.72
N LEU A 170 -1.90 7.23 -13.93
CA LEU A 170 -2.68 6.82 -12.76
C LEU A 170 -4.13 6.76 -13.22
N VAL A 171 -4.72 5.57 -13.34
CA VAL A 171 -6.06 5.42 -13.95
C VAL A 171 -7.18 5.78 -12.99
N ASP A 172 -7.02 5.42 -11.71
CA ASP A 172 -8.02 5.70 -10.68
C ASP A 172 -7.43 5.43 -9.27
N VAL A 173 -8.17 5.84 -8.25
CA VAL A 173 -7.92 5.56 -6.84
C VAL A 173 -9.21 5.09 -6.16
N TRP A 174 -9.26 3.83 -5.78
CA TRP A 174 -10.46 3.19 -5.22
C TRP A 174 -10.45 3.11 -3.70
N HIS A 175 -11.57 3.49 -3.08
CA HIS A 175 -11.84 3.24 -1.67
C HIS A 175 -12.51 1.86 -1.53
N LYS A 176 -11.71 0.80 -1.59
CA LYS A 176 -12.15 -0.60 -1.61
C LYS A 176 -11.17 -1.46 -0.85
N ASP A 177 -11.68 -2.54 -0.25
CA ASP A 177 -10.79 -3.58 0.26
C ASP A 177 -10.10 -4.33 -0.90
N TRP A 178 -9.09 -5.13 -0.55
CA TRP A 178 -8.31 -5.86 -1.54
C TRP A 178 -9.16 -6.84 -2.36
N LYS A 179 -10.18 -7.45 -1.77
CA LYS A 179 -10.99 -8.48 -2.44
C LYS A 179 -11.90 -7.81 -3.46
N GLN A 180 -12.61 -6.76 -3.06
CA GLN A 180 -13.43 -5.94 -3.96
C GLN A 180 -12.59 -5.38 -5.11
N THR A 181 -11.38 -4.89 -4.80
CA THR A 181 -10.46 -4.38 -5.83
C THR A 181 -10.10 -5.46 -6.86
N LEU A 182 -9.71 -6.66 -6.41
CA LEU A 182 -9.34 -7.74 -7.32
C LEU A 182 -10.52 -8.32 -8.10
N ASP A 183 -11.73 -8.34 -7.51
CA ASP A 183 -12.96 -8.81 -8.15
C ASP A 183 -13.47 -7.85 -9.23
N ASP A 184 -13.30 -6.54 -9.02
CA ASP A 184 -13.81 -5.52 -9.94
C ASP A 184 -12.85 -5.23 -11.11
N VAL A 185 -11.54 -5.39 -10.94
CA VAL A 185 -10.56 -5.16 -12.02
C VAL A 185 -10.91 -5.89 -13.33
N PRO A 186 -11.29 -7.19 -13.31
CA PRO A 186 -11.73 -7.89 -14.51
C PRO A 186 -13.00 -7.34 -15.16
N GLU A 187 -13.90 -6.73 -14.39
CA GLU A 187 -15.11 -6.10 -14.91
C GLU A 187 -14.79 -4.77 -15.61
N TYR A 188 -13.89 -3.97 -15.02
CA TYR A 188 -13.51 -2.65 -15.56
C TYR A 188 -12.47 -2.73 -16.69
N TYR A 189 -11.62 -3.76 -16.68
CA TYR A 189 -10.51 -3.91 -17.64
C TYR A 189 -10.43 -5.33 -18.28
N PRO A 190 -11.55 -5.90 -18.76
CA PRO A 190 -11.61 -7.29 -19.22
C PRO A 190 -10.60 -7.59 -20.35
N GLN A 191 -10.35 -6.61 -21.23
CA GLN A 191 -9.43 -6.71 -22.36
C GLN A 191 -7.95 -6.84 -21.96
N LEU A 192 -7.58 -6.52 -20.72
CA LEU A 192 -6.20 -6.61 -20.24
C LEU A 192 -5.92 -7.96 -19.55
N ILE A 193 -6.96 -8.71 -19.22
CA ILE A 193 -6.86 -10.00 -18.54
C ILE A 193 -6.49 -11.10 -19.57
N PRO A 194 -5.67 -12.10 -19.19
CA PRO A 194 -5.02 -12.29 -17.90
C PRO A 194 -3.55 -11.81 -17.86
N SER A 195 -3.00 -11.36 -18.99
CA SER A 195 -1.54 -11.27 -19.19
C SER A 195 -0.97 -9.86 -19.12
N ARG A 196 -1.81 -8.81 -19.14
CA ARG A 196 -1.39 -7.40 -19.12
C ARG A 196 -1.69 -6.69 -17.80
N VAL A 197 -2.34 -7.39 -16.86
CA VAL A 197 -2.59 -6.91 -15.50
C VAL A 197 -1.73 -7.67 -14.51
N VAL A 198 -1.09 -6.94 -13.60
CA VAL A 198 -0.38 -7.53 -12.45
C VAL A 198 -0.85 -6.86 -11.16
N ALA A 199 -1.25 -7.63 -10.15
CA ALA A 199 -1.42 -7.10 -8.80
C ALA A 199 -0.09 -7.10 -8.03
N TYR A 200 0.23 -6.01 -7.35
CA TYR A 200 1.26 -5.97 -6.31
C TYR A 200 0.60 -5.84 -4.95
N LEU A 201 0.77 -6.85 -4.09
CA LEU A 201 0.16 -6.91 -2.78
C LEU A 201 1.25 -6.80 -1.70
N ASP A 202 1.04 -5.88 -0.78
CA ASP A 202 1.88 -5.69 0.42
C ASP A 202 0.96 -5.58 1.66
N PRO A 203 0.27 -6.68 2.04
CA PRO A 203 -0.64 -6.67 3.17
C PRO A 203 0.14 -6.51 4.49
N PRO A 204 -0.54 -6.17 5.60
CA PRO A 204 0.07 -6.28 6.93
C PRO A 204 0.72 -7.65 7.17
N TYR A 205 1.92 -7.67 7.75
CA TYR A 205 2.69 -8.90 8.00
C TYR A 205 2.19 -9.67 9.23
N ILE A 206 2.32 -11.00 9.26
CA ILE A 206 1.84 -11.86 10.36
C ILE A 206 2.52 -11.49 11.69
N GLU A 207 3.84 -11.35 11.69
CA GLU A 207 4.60 -11.05 12.91
C GLU A 207 4.36 -9.62 13.41
N LYS A 208 4.13 -8.69 12.47
CA LYS A 208 3.89 -7.26 12.78
C LYS A 208 2.40 -6.95 13.07
N ALA A 209 1.49 -7.89 12.80
CA ALA A 209 0.05 -7.76 13.07
C ALA A 209 -0.26 -7.61 14.57
N SER A 210 0.62 -8.09 15.45
CA SER A 210 0.44 -8.01 16.91
C SER A 210 0.42 -6.59 17.50
N HIS A 211 0.82 -5.56 16.74
CA HIS A 211 0.94 -4.20 17.29
C HIS A 211 0.25 -3.08 16.51
N LEU A 212 -0.19 -3.29 15.26
CA LEU A 212 -0.47 -2.12 14.42
C LEU A 212 -1.74 -2.09 13.54
N TYR A 213 -2.33 -3.18 13.04
CA TYR A 213 -3.44 -2.97 12.08
C TYR A 213 -4.47 -4.09 12.05
N ARG A 214 -5.63 -3.80 12.65
CA ARG A 214 -6.91 -4.47 12.37
C ARG A 214 -7.65 -3.84 11.17
N THR A 215 -7.18 -2.70 10.66
CA THR A 215 -7.93 -1.87 9.69
C THR A 215 -7.63 -2.20 8.23
N SER A 216 -6.41 -2.59 7.85
CA SER A 216 -6.06 -2.88 6.44
C SER A 216 -6.79 -4.10 5.85
N PHE A 217 -7.53 -4.83 6.67
CA PHE A 217 -8.38 -5.96 6.28
C PHE A 217 -9.85 -5.79 6.70
N ASP A 218 -10.22 -4.78 7.50
CA ASP A 218 -11.60 -4.54 7.94
C ASP A 218 -12.28 -3.49 7.04
N PRO A 219 -13.28 -3.87 6.22
CA PRO A 219 -14.00 -2.96 5.33
C PRO A 219 -14.81 -1.87 6.06
N ARG A 220 -14.89 -1.88 7.39
CA ARG A 220 -15.62 -0.87 8.18
C ARG A 220 -14.74 0.25 8.73
N GLY A 221 -13.42 0.21 8.52
CA GLY A 221 -12.49 1.25 9.01
C GLY A 221 -12.58 1.51 10.52
N GLY A 222 -13.03 0.52 11.30
CA GLY A 222 -13.44 0.73 12.69
C GLY A 222 -12.26 0.85 13.65
N TYR A 223 -11.97 2.07 14.11
CA TYR A 223 -11.15 2.33 15.31
C TYR A 223 -11.92 1.96 16.58
N GLY A 224 -12.14 0.68 16.80
CA GLY A 224 -12.62 0.14 18.08
C GLY A 224 -11.45 -0.02 19.06
N GLY A 225 -11.50 0.69 20.18
CA GLY A 225 -10.38 0.93 21.11
C GLY A 225 -9.71 -0.29 21.76
N ASP A 226 -8.60 0.01 22.44
CA ASP A 226 -7.87 -0.76 23.46
C ASP A 226 -8.05 -2.29 23.45
N ARG A 227 -7.78 -2.92 22.31
CA ARG A 227 -7.30 -4.30 22.28
C ARG A 227 -5.83 -4.32 21.84
N ALA A 228 -4.97 -3.75 22.70
CA ALA A 228 -3.58 -4.18 22.75
C ALA A 228 -3.56 -5.61 23.33
N GLY A 229 -3.82 -6.60 22.48
CA GLY A 229 -3.84 -8.00 22.83
C GLY A 229 -3.59 -8.83 21.59
N LYS A 230 -2.61 -9.74 21.67
CA LYS A 230 -2.22 -10.81 20.72
C LYS A 230 -2.98 -10.85 19.39
N ALA A 231 -2.23 -10.88 18.26
CA ALA A 231 -2.75 -11.20 16.94
C ALA A 231 -3.87 -12.25 17.05
N GLY A 232 -5.09 -11.82 16.76
CA GLY A 232 -6.28 -12.61 17.08
C GLY A 232 -6.42 -13.81 16.13
N SER A 233 -7.34 -14.72 16.45
CA SER A 233 -7.85 -15.70 15.47
C SER A 233 -8.36 -15.04 14.19
N ASP A 234 -8.86 -13.80 14.31
CA ASP A 234 -9.43 -13.02 13.21
C ASP A 234 -8.35 -12.59 12.18
N ASP A 235 -7.15 -12.19 12.63
CA ASP A 235 -6.09 -11.72 11.72
C ASP A 235 -5.53 -12.87 10.87
N HIS A 236 -5.36 -14.06 11.48
CA HIS A 236 -4.97 -15.27 10.77
C HIS A 236 -6.02 -15.68 9.72
N MET A 237 -7.32 -15.50 10.04
CA MET A 237 -8.41 -15.75 9.10
C MET A 237 -8.29 -14.85 7.87
N LEU A 238 -7.94 -13.57 8.05
CA LEU A 238 -7.80 -12.62 6.95
C LEU A 238 -6.64 -12.98 6.02
N HIS A 239 -5.50 -13.42 6.57
CA HIS A 239 -4.37 -13.93 5.78
C HIS A 239 -4.74 -15.22 5.03
N MET A 240 -5.50 -16.13 5.67
CA MET A 240 -6.01 -17.34 5.02
C MET A 240 -7.01 -17.01 3.90
N GLN A 241 -7.87 -16.00 4.07
CA GLN A 241 -8.81 -15.54 3.04
C GLN A 241 -8.07 -14.98 1.82
N LEU A 242 -7.06 -14.12 2.04
CA LEU A 242 -6.23 -13.61 0.97
C LEU A 242 -5.50 -14.75 0.24
N ALA A 243 -4.87 -15.65 0.99
CA ALA A 243 -4.16 -16.79 0.40
C ALA A 243 -5.10 -17.73 -0.36
N ALA A 244 -6.29 -18.01 0.17
CA ALA A 244 -7.29 -18.80 -0.53
C ALA A 244 -7.67 -18.13 -1.85
N TYR A 245 -7.99 -16.83 -1.84
CA TYR A 245 -8.33 -16.08 -3.04
C TYR A 245 -7.21 -16.11 -4.09
N LEU A 246 -5.97 -15.75 -3.70
CA LEU A 246 -4.83 -15.69 -4.60
C LEU A 246 -4.46 -17.07 -5.19
N ARG A 247 -4.76 -18.16 -4.48
CA ARG A 247 -4.50 -19.53 -4.94
C ARG A 247 -5.59 -20.13 -5.80
N THR A 248 -6.84 -19.67 -5.69
CA THR A 248 -7.97 -20.37 -6.32
C THR A 248 -8.84 -19.49 -7.20
N LYS A 249 -8.80 -18.16 -7.07
CA LYS A 249 -9.72 -17.23 -7.75
C LYS A 249 -9.05 -16.14 -8.57
N ALA A 250 -7.79 -15.80 -8.30
CA ALA A 250 -7.10 -14.72 -9.02
C ALA A 250 -7.11 -14.94 -10.55
N GLN A 251 -7.57 -13.93 -11.28
CA GLN A 251 -7.76 -13.97 -12.74
C GLN A 251 -6.58 -13.39 -13.53
N PHE A 252 -5.68 -12.68 -12.85
CA PHE A 252 -4.49 -12.05 -13.41
C PHE A 252 -3.29 -12.26 -12.50
N ARG A 253 -2.08 -12.07 -13.06
CA ARG A 253 -0.82 -12.35 -12.35
C ARG A 253 -0.70 -11.47 -11.12
N TRP A 254 0.05 -11.94 -10.13
CA TRP A 254 0.22 -11.22 -8.89
C TRP A 254 1.61 -11.44 -8.27
N LEU A 255 2.00 -10.48 -7.45
CA LEU A 255 3.23 -10.45 -6.70
C LEU A 255 2.91 -10.05 -5.26
N LEU A 256 3.35 -10.84 -4.29
CA LEU A 256 3.07 -10.67 -2.87
C LEU A 256 4.38 -10.46 -2.12
N SER A 257 4.51 -9.31 -1.46
CA SER A 257 5.53 -9.03 -0.45
C SER A 257 5.03 -9.44 0.94
N TYR A 258 5.89 -10.03 1.75
CA TYR A 258 5.50 -10.56 3.06
C TYR A 258 6.69 -10.71 4.02
N ASP A 259 6.44 -10.86 5.34
CA ASP A 259 7.47 -11.32 6.27
C ASP A 259 7.90 -12.76 5.97
N ASN A 260 9.17 -13.08 6.27
CA ASN A 260 9.68 -14.44 6.17
C ASN A 260 9.23 -15.29 7.38
N ASN A 261 7.92 -15.56 7.44
CA ASN A 261 7.33 -16.45 8.42
C ASN A 261 7.14 -17.86 7.81
N PRO A 262 7.74 -18.92 8.38
CA PRO A 262 7.62 -20.29 7.85
C PRO A 262 6.18 -20.76 7.65
N LEU A 263 5.22 -20.25 8.43
CA LEU A 263 3.80 -20.58 8.30
C LEU A 263 3.29 -20.35 6.87
N LEU A 264 3.77 -19.31 6.19
CA LEU A 264 3.36 -18.96 4.82
C LEU A 264 3.75 -20.05 3.82
N THR A 265 4.90 -20.68 4.01
CA THR A 265 5.48 -21.65 3.07
C THR A 265 5.24 -23.09 3.47
N GLU A 266 4.87 -23.36 4.73
CA GLU A 266 4.63 -24.71 5.25
C GLU A 266 3.13 -25.04 5.36
N SER A 267 2.25 -24.05 5.53
CA SER A 267 0.81 -24.28 5.65
C SER A 267 0.12 -24.45 4.29
N THR A 268 -0.65 -25.54 4.15
CA THR A 268 -1.53 -25.80 2.99
C THR A 268 -2.71 -24.83 2.88
N TRP A 269 -3.04 -24.14 3.97
CA TRP A 269 -4.04 -23.08 3.99
C TRP A 269 -3.48 -21.76 3.44
N LEU A 270 -2.16 -21.58 3.51
CA LEU A 270 -1.44 -20.43 2.94
C LEU A 270 -0.76 -20.87 1.63
N TYR A 271 0.53 -20.63 1.46
CA TYR A 271 1.20 -20.72 0.16
C TYR A 271 2.10 -21.96 0.03
N ALA A 272 1.93 -23.02 0.83
CA ALA A 272 2.78 -24.22 0.73
C ALA A 272 2.72 -24.90 -0.66
N HIS A 273 1.58 -24.81 -1.35
CA HIS A 273 1.43 -25.36 -2.68
C HIS A 273 2.40 -24.72 -3.70
N ALA A 274 2.82 -25.51 -4.68
CA ALA A 274 3.66 -25.03 -5.79
C ALA A 274 2.85 -24.40 -6.93
N ARG A 275 1.52 -24.52 -6.91
CA ARG A 275 0.63 -24.01 -7.96
C ARG A 275 -0.69 -23.54 -7.37
N MET A 276 -1.34 -22.63 -8.09
CA MET A 276 -2.75 -22.31 -7.93
C MET A 276 -3.64 -23.52 -8.26
N THR A 277 -4.73 -23.67 -7.52
CA THR A 277 -5.68 -24.78 -7.62
C THR A 277 -7.12 -24.26 -7.73
N PRO A 278 -7.46 -23.52 -8.80
CA PRO A 278 -8.85 -23.08 -9.03
C PRO A 278 -9.77 -24.29 -9.19
N SER A 279 -11.00 -24.19 -8.67
CA SER A 279 -12.02 -25.21 -8.93
C SER A 279 -12.42 -25.20 -10.40
N ARG A 280 -13.09 -26.26 -10.89
CA ARG A 280 -13.64 -26.25 -12.25
C ARG A 280 -14.59 -25.06 -12.46
N VAL A 281 -15.43 -24.77 -11.47
CA VAL A 281 -16.35 -23.63 -11.51
C VAL A 281 -15.60 -22.31 -11.61
N ASP A 282 -14.54 -22.09 -10.81
CA ASP A 282 -13.76 -20.85 -10.88
C ASP A 282 -13.03 -20.70 -12.23
N ARG A 283 -12.53 -21.79 -12.82
CA ARG A 283 -11.94 -21.74 -14.17
C ARG A 283 -12.97 -21.35 -15.22
N ASP A 284 -14.15 -21.95 -15.16
CA ASP A 284 -15.19 -21.77 -16.18
C ASP A 284 -15.91 -20.41 -16.04
N THR A 285 -16.06 -19.89 -14.81
CA THR A 285 -16.81 -18.65 -14.54
C THR A 285 -15.94 -17.41 -14.37
N LEU A 286 -14.75 -17.54 -13.77
CA LEU A 286 -13.84 -16.42 -13.50
C LEU A 286 -12.67 -16.37 -14.49
N GLY A 287 -12.47 -17.42 -15.31
CA GLY A 287 -11.25 -17.53 -16.11
C GLY A 287 -9.99 -17.72 -15.24
N ALA A 288 -10.13 -18.22 -14.01
CA ALA A 288 -9.01 -18.40 -13.10
C ALA A 288 -7.98 -19.40 -13.67
N HIS A 289 -6.69 -19.08 -13.60
CA HIS A 289 -5.63 -19.92 -14.16
C HIS A 289 -4.87 -20.71 -13.09
N SER A 290 -4.38 -21.91 -13.43
CA SER A 290 -3.49 -22.67 -12.56
C SER A 290 -2.02 -22.29 -12.82
N TRP A 291 -1.59 -21.16 -12.27
CA TRP A 291 -0.19 -20.72 -12.37
C TRP A 291 0.72 -21.33 -11.29
N THR A 292 2.00 -21.47 -11.61
CA THR A 292 3.03 -21.86 -10.64
C THR A 292 3.27 -20.72 -9.65
N LEU A 293 3.42 -21.08 -8.37
CA LEU A 293 3.80 -20.17 -7.30
C LEU A 293 5.32 -20.23 -7.11
N THR A 294 6.01 -19.17 -7.52
CA THR A 294 7.44 -18.99 -7.28
C THR A 294 7.65 -18.23 -5.98
N LYS A 295 8.61 -18.68 -5.17
CA LYS A 295 8.94 -18.09 -3.87
C LYS A 295 10.41 -17.70 -3.83
N ARG A 296 10.72 -16.54 -3.27
CA ARG A 296 12.10 -16.05 -3.10
C ARG A 296 12.28 -15.43 -1.72
N LEU A 297 13.41 -15.72 -1.08
CA LEU A 297 13.91 -14.95 0.05
C LEU A 297 14.58 -13.68 -0.46
N VAL A 298 14.14 -12.56 0.09
CA VAL A 298 14.56 -11.22 -0.28
C VAL A 298 15.50 -10.70 0.80
N LYS A 299 16.77 -10.48 0.44
CA LYS A 299 17.70 -9.83 1.35
C LYS A 299 17.44 -8.32 1.38
N MET A 300 16.89 -7.82 2.48
CA MET A 300 16.66 -6.40 2.67
C MET A 300 17.95 -5.69 3.07
N ARG A 301 18.41 -4.74 2.24
CA ARG A 301 19.39 -3.73 2.68
C ARG A 301 18.61 -2.62 3.37
N TYR A 302 18.44 -2.69 4.69
CA TYR A 302 17.83 -1.59 5.43
C TYR A 302 18.75 -0.35 5.34
N THR A 303 18.41 0.60 4.47
CA THR A 303 19.00 1.95 4.50
C THR A 303 18.05 2.87 5.24
N ALA A 304 18.10 2.82 6.58
CA ALA A 304 17.61 3.89 7.42
C ALA A 304 18.63 4.11 8.54
N SER A 305 19.12 5.34 8.65
CA SER A 305 19.99 5.81 9.72
C SER A 305 19.35 5.52 11.08
N GLY A 306 19.91 4.57 11.82
CA GLY A 306 19.55 4.34 13.21
C GLY A 306 19.46 2.85 13.58
N LYS A 307 20.44 2.45 14.41
CA LYS A 307 20.60 1.15 15.10
C LYS A 307 21.36 0.08 14.33
N THR A 308 22.68 0.11 14.52
CA THR A 308 23.53 -1.07 14.58
C THR A 308 22.85 -2.18 15.41
N GLY A 309 22.66 -3.37 14.83
CA GLY A 309 22.28 -4.57 15.58
C GLY A 309 20.99 -5.32 15.17
N LYS A 310 20.21 -4.86 14.19
CA LYS A 310 19.14 -5.73 13.63
C LYS A 310 19.76 -6.76 12.68
N ARG A 311 19.57 -8.05 12.99
CA ARG A 311 19.89 -9.19 12.09
C ARG A 311 19.39 -8.89 10.68
N ASP A 312 20.15 -9.30 9.66
CA ASP A 312 19.66 -9.39 8.28
C ASP A 312 18.33 -10.16 8.31
N ALA A 313 17.22 -9.44 8.16
CA ALA A 313 15.89 -10.05 8.09
C ALA A 313 15.57 -10.23 6.61
N ASP A 314 15.44 -11.48 6.19
CA ASP A 314 14.91 -11.78 4.87
C ASP A 314 13.40 -11.49 4.85
N GLU A 315 12.91 -10.92 3.76
CA GLU A 315 11.48 -10.88 3.45
C GLU A 315 11.13 -12.02 2.49
N LEU A 316 9.85 -12.36 2.39
CA LEU A 316 9.37 -13.38 1.47
C LEU A 316 8.65 -12.72 0.29
N LEU A 317 9.07 -13.09 -0.91
CA LEU A 317 8.36 -12.79 -2.14
C LEU A 317 7.65 -14.05 -2.63
N ILE A 318 6.35 -13.95 -2.90
CA ILE A 318 5.56 -15.02 -3.54
C ILE A 318 4.93 -14.44 -4.80
N THR A 319 4.98 -15.17 -5.92
CA THR A 319 4.42 -14.65 -7.16
C THR A 319 3.93 -15.75 -8.11
N THR A 320 2.96 -15.38 -8.95
CA THR A 320 2.54 -16.16 -10.11
C THR A 320 3.24 -15.76 -11.40
N LEU A 321 4.19 -14.81 -11.39
CA LEU A 321 4.98 -14.48 -12.58
C LEU A 321 5.74 -15.72 -13.10
N PRO A 322 6.07 -15.79 -14.40
CA PRO A 322 6.70 -16.96 -14.99
C PRO A 322 8.00 -17.33 -14.24
N PRO A 323 8.14 -18.57 -13.72
CA PRO A 323 9.30 -18.95 -12.91
C PRO A 323 10.65 -18.71 -13.60
N SER A 324 10.71 -18.90 -14.92
CA SER A 324 11.90 -18.67 -15.74
C SER A 324 12.38 -17.21 -15.78
N THR A 325 11.53 -16.27 -15.39
CA THR A 325 11.82 -14.83 -15.38
C THR A 325 12.00 -14.25 -13.99
N VAL A 326 11.67 -14.99 -12.93
CA VAL A 326 11.87 -14.52 -11.55
C VAL A 326 13.36 -14.65 -11.22
N PRO A 327 14.08 -13.53 -10.99
CA PRO A 327 15.53 -13.58 -10.81
C PRO A 327 15.95 -14.47 -9.63
N VAL A 328 17.13 -15.09 -9.77
CA VAL A 328 17.82 -15.82 -8.70
C VAL A 328 19.23 -15.23 -8.57
N ASP A 329 19.49 -14.57 -7.45
CA ASP A 329 20.79 -13.98 -7.14
C ASP A 329 20.98 -13.83 -5.62
N HIS A 330 22.06 -13.18 -5.19
CA HIS A 330 22.35 -12.95 -3.77
C HIS A 330 21.29 -12.11 -3.02
N GLN A 331 20.44 -11.36 -3.74
CA GLN A 331 19.32 -10.59 -3.18
C GLN A 331 18.00 -11.36 -3.24
N LEU A 332 17.80 -12.19 -4.27
CA LEU A 332 16.61 -13.01 -4.48
C LEU A 332 17.01 -14.49 -4.47
N ARG A 333 17.04 -15.10 -3.29
CA ARG A 333 17.46 -16.49 -3.11
C ARG A 333 16.27 -17.43 -3.19
N GLU A 334 16.51 -18.66 -3.62
CA GLU A 334 15.49 -19.71 -3.49
C GLU A 334 15.28 -20.06 -2.01
N LEU A 335 14.10 -20.60 -1.70
CA LEU A 335 13.87 -21.19 -0.38
C LEU A 335 14.76 -22.45 -0.24
N PRO A 336 15.30 -22.71 0.96
CA PRO A 336 16.11 -23.89 1.22
C PRO A 336 15.33 -25.20 1.11
#